data_AF-A0A9D9HYK3-F1
#
_entry.id   AF-A0A9D9HYK3-F1
#
_cell.length_a   1.000
_cell.length_b   1.000
_cell.length_c   1.000
_cell.angle_alpha   90.00
_cell.angle_beta   90.00
_cell.angle_gamma   90.00
#
_symmetry.space_group_name_H-M   'P 1'
#
loop_
_entity.id
_entity.type
_entity.pdbx_description
1 polymer ?
#
loop_
_entity_poly.entity_id
_entity_poly.type
_entity_poly.pdbx_seq_one_letter_code
_entity_poly.pdbx_strand_id
1 'polypeptide(L)'
;MNENNKDRKLGITKQYERQKYDSDAQKRKFKEKQFQGKQVIKDPVTKKELHYSQKSAQNKYHRKNKNGDVISKKWAEHASEVDHIIPLKELHDRNKNNAFLNDSDLKEIANKDPNFRVISKSLNASKQDRSDLQVAFSKENGLPLVGRAELVKQNIKAEVAVNMEIA
;
A
#
# COMPACT_ATOMS: atom_id res chain seq x y z
N MET A 1 -33.54 -13.62 -17.79
CA MET A 1 -33.34 -12.73 -16.61
C MET A 1 -32.77 -13.62 -15.52
N ASN A 2 -31.48 -13.50 -15.21
CA ASN A 2 -30.84 -14.44 -14.30
C ASN A 2 -31.05 -14.02 -12.84
N GLU A 3 -31.81 -14.86 -12.13
CA GLU A 3 -31.87 -14.92 -10.67
C GLU A 3 -30.46 -15.20 -10.12
N ASN A 4 -29.78 -14.16 -9.65
CA ASN A 4 -28.58 -14.31 -8.83
C ASN A 4 -28.47 -13.18 -7.80
N ASN A 5 -29.61 -12.66 -7.34
CA ASN A 5 -29.64 -11.77 -6.19
C ASN A 5 -29.79 -12.61 -4.91
N LYS A 6 -28.78 -13.45 -4.63
CA LYS A 6 -28.62 -14.03 -3.29
C LYS A 6 -28.33 -12.87 -2.35
N ASP A 7 -29.27 -12.59 -1.45
CA ASP A 7 -29.21 -11.64 -0.33
C ASP A 7 -27.82 -11.04 -0.10
N ARG A 8 -27.53 -9.97 -0.84
CA ARG A 8 -26.28 -9.21 -0.65
C ARG A 8 -26.39 -8.59 0.74
N LYS A 9 -25.65 -9.15 1.71
CA LYS A 9 -25.59 -8.61 3.06
C LYS A 9 -25.06 -7.19 2.99
N LEU A 10 -25.96 -6.22 3.10
CA LEU A 10 -25.66 -4.80 3.08
C LEU A 10 -25.01 -4.36 4.38
N GLY A 11 -24.29 -3.25 4.30
CA GLY A 11 -23.57 -2.67 5.43
C GLY A 11 -22.19 -3.28 5.63
N ILE A 12 -21.25 -2.41 5.97
CA ILE A 12 -19.88 -2.75 6.36
C ILE A 12 -19.86 -3.15 7.85
N THR A 13 -19.03 -4.12 8.20
CA THR A 13 -18.80 -4.52 9.60
C THR A 13 -18.35 -3.31 10.42
N LYS A 14 -18.99 -3.03 11.57
CA LYS A 14 -18.69 -1.84 12.38
C LYS A 14 -17.29 -1.83 12.98
N GLN A 15 -16.77 -3.00 13.36
CA GLN A 15 -15.41 -3.14 13.86
C GLN A 15 -14.42 -3.31 12.71
N TYR A 16 -13.31 -2.56 12.76
CA TYR A 16 -12.26 -2.67 11.76
C TYR A 16 -11.42 -3.93 11.97
N GLU A 17 -11.34 -4.76 10.94
CA GLU A 17 -10.46 -5.94 10.88
C GLU A 17 -9.68 -5.91 9.57
N ARG A 18 -8.39 -5.56 9.60
CA ARG A 18 -7.56 -5.37 8.40
C ARG A 18 -7.64 -6.54 7.42
N GLN A 19 -7.66 -7.77 7.92
CA GLN A 19 -7.67 -9.00 7.10
C GLN A 19 -8.92 -9.14 6.23
N LYS A 20 -10.05 -8.50 6.59
CA LYS A 20 -11.24 -8.46 5.75
C LYS A 20 -10.98 -7.67 4.48
N TYR A 21 -10.29 -6.54 4.59
CA TYR A 21 -10.13 -5.56 3.51
C TYR A 21 -8.80 -5.66 2.77
N ASP A 22 -7.74 -6.24 3.35
CA ASP A 22 -6.45 -6.40 2.67
C ASP A 22 -6.49 -7.58 1.68
N SER A 23 -5.82 -7.43 0.54
CA SER A 23 -5.74 -8.46 -0.50
C SER A 23 -4.31 -8.69 -0.97
N ASP A 24 -3.66 -9.73 -0.42
CA ASP A 24 -2.32 -10.14 -0.83
C ASP A 24 -2.25 -10.53 -2.32
N ALA A 25 -3.32 -11.10 -2.85
CA ALA A 25 -3.41 -11.46 -4.26
C ALA A 25 -3.35 -10.22 -5.18
N GLN A 26 -4.08 -9.16 -4.84
CA GLN A 26 -4.09 -7.92 -5.63
C GLN A 26 -2.78 -7.16 -5.46
N LYS A 27 -2.22 -7.10 -4.24
CA LYS A 27 -0.88 -6.53 -4.01
C LYS A 27 0.19 -7.26 -4.83
N ARG A 28 0.16 -8.59 -4.90
CA ARG A 28 1.11 -9.36 -5.70
C ARG A 28 0.99 -9.03 -7.19
N LYS A 29 -0.23 -9.04 -7.74
CA LYS A 29 -0.48 -8.67 -9.15
C LYS A 29 -0.03 -7.25 -9.46
N PHE A 30 -0.33 -6.29 -8.58
CA PHE A 30 0.11 -4.91 -8.72
C PHE A 30 1.65 -4.82 -8.74
N LYS A 31 2.32 -5.49 -7.80
CA LYS A 31 3.78 -5.52 -7.74
C LYS A 31 4.40 -6.12 -9.01
N GLU A 32 3.88 -7.24 -9.50
CA GLU A 32 4.31 -7.85 -10.75
C GLU A 32 4.18 -6.87 -11.93
N LYS A 33 3.04 -6.17 -12.03
CA LYS A 33 2.79 -5.13 -13.04
C LYS A 33 3.77 -3.95 -12.95
N GLN A 34 4.12 -3.50 -11.74
CA GLN A 34 5.06 -2.38 -11.57
C GLN A 34 6.50 -2.77 -11.95
N PHE A 35 6.90 -4.00 -11.69
CA PHE A 35 8.26 -4.46 -12.02
C PHE A 35 8.42 -4.87 -13.48
N GLN A 36 7.34 -5.30 -14.16
CA GLN A 36 7.38 -5.68 -15.59
C GLN A 36 8.50 -6.70 -15.89
N GLY A 37 8.66 -7.70 -15.03
CA GLY A 37 9.73 -8.70 -15.13
C GLY A 37 11.12 -8.24 -14.68
N LYS A 38 11.34 -6.95 -14.41
CA LYS A 38 12.60 -6.42 -13.88
C LYS A 38 12.81 -6.90 -12.44
N GLN A 39 14.07 -7.05 -12.04
CA GLN A 39 14.42 -7.41 -10.66
C GLN A 39 14.53 -6.20 -9.72
N VAL A 40 14.69 -5.00 -10.30
CA VAL A 40 14.88 -3.74 -9.57
C VAL A 40 14.11 -2.63 -10.29
N ILE A 41 13.51 -1.73 -9.52
CA ILE A 41 12.95 -0.46 -9.98
C ILE A 41 13.48 0.70 -9.14
N LYS A 42 13.27 1.93 -9.60
CA LYS A 42 13.57 3.13 -8.82
C LYS A 42 12.34 3.55 -8.02
N ASP A 43 12.48 3.69 -6.71
CA ASP A 43 11.43 4.20 -5.82
C ASP A 43 11.05 5.62 -6.24
N PRO A 44 9.79 5.89 -6.61
CA PRO A 44 9.38 7.24 -6.99
C PRO A 44 9.42 8.22 -5.81
N VAL A 45 9.34 7.75 -4.56
CA VAL A 45 9.35 8.57 -3.34
C VAL A 45 10.78 8.79 -2.82
N THR A 46 11.50 7.71 -2.52
CA THR A 46 12.85 7.81 -1.91
C THR A 46 13.99 7.93 -2.93
N LYS A 47 13.71 7.67 -4.22
CA LYS A 47 14.68 7.59 -5.33
C LYS A 47 15.71 6.47 -5.20
N LYS A 48 15.63 5.63 -4.16
CA LYS A 48 16.46 4.44 -3.97
C LYS A 48 16.05 3.33 -4.93
N GLU A 49 16.96 2.39 -5.16
CA GLU A 49 16.63 1.14 -5.84
C GLU A 49 15.78 0.25 -4.93
N LEU A 50 14.69 -0.30 -5.46
CA LEU A 50 13.88 -1.32 -4.80
C LEU A 50 14.00 -2.64 -5.54
N HIS A 51 14.39 -3.68 -4.83
CA HIS A 51 14.40 -5.04 -5.34
C HIS A 51 13.01 -5.66 -5.26
N TYR A 52 12.63 -6.39 -6.30
CA TYR A 52 11.41 -7.20 -6.34
C TYR A 52 11.39 -8.20 -5.18
N SER A 53 12.49 -8.95 -5.04
CA SER A 53 12.68 -9.94 -3.99
C SER A 53 13.36 -9.32 -2.76
N GLN A 54 12.73 -9.53 -1.60
CA GLN A 54 13.32 -9.18 -0.31
C GLN A 54 14.67 -9.90 -0.10
N LYS A 55 14.78 -11.17 -0.51
CA LYS A 55 16.02 -11.95 -0.39
C LYS A 55 17.16 -11.30 -1.17
N SER A 56 16.88 -10.80 -2.38
CA SER A 56 17.88 -10.09 -3.19
C SER A 56 18.37 -8.81 -2.52
N ALA A 57 17.47 -8.02 -1.90
CA ALA A 57 17.88 -6.86 -1.10
C ALA A 57 18.70 -7.28 0.13
N GLN A 58 18.28 -8.31 0.86
CA GLN A 58 19.01 -8.80 2.04
C GLN A 58 20.42 -9.26 1.71
N ASN A 59 20.61 -9.92 0.57
CA ASN A 59 21.91 -10.37 0.09
C ASN A 59 22.78 -9.17 -0.34
N LYS A 60 22.26 -8.28 -1.19
CA LYS A 60 23.02 -7.11 -1.70
C LYS A 60 23.44 -6.15 -0.58
N TYR A 61 22.58 -5.96 0.41
CA TYR A 61 22.81 -5.01 1.52
C TYR A 61 23.24 -5.70 2.82
N HIS A 62 23.78 -6.92 2.72
CA HIS A 62 24.48 -7.64 3.80
C HIS A 62 23.68 -7.69 5.11
N ARG A 63 22.44 -8.19 5.08
CA ARG A 63 21.62 -8.33 6.30
C ARG A 63 22.33 -9.17 7.37
N LYS A 64 23.01 -10.23 6.95
CA LYS A 64 23.69 -11.19 7.84
C LYS A 64 25.18 -11.30 7.54
N ASN A 65 25.98 -11.56 8.57
CA ASN A 65 27.39 -11.96 8.41
C ASN A 65 27.50 -13.46 8.04
N LYS A 66 28.74 -13.96 7.90
CA LYS A 66 29.02 -15.38 7.61
C LYS A 66 28.51 -16.36 8.69
N ASN A 67 28.41 -15.90 9.94
CA ASN A 67 27.94 -16.69 11.08
C ASN A 67 26.41 -16.72 11.19
N GLY A 68 25.71 -15.95 10.35
CA GLY A 68 24.25 -15.89 10.33
C GLY A 68 23.63 -14.79 11.22
N ASP A 69 24.46 -13.99 11.90
CA ASP A 69 24.03 -12.88 12.76
C ASP A 69 23.50 -11.72 11.94
N VAL A 70 22.44 -11.05 12.41
CA VAL A 70 21.90 -9.87 11.73
C VAL A 70 22.78 -8.65 12.04
N ILE A 71 23.48 -8.14 11.03
CA ILE A 71 24.41 -7.01 11.16
C ILE A 71 23.90 -5.72 10.51
N SER A 72 22.81 -5.77 9.74
CA SER A 72 22.30 -4.60 9.02
C SER A 72 20.78 -4.66 8.81
N LYS A 73 20.14 -3.49 8.94
CA LYS A 73 18.74 -3.25 8.55
C LYS A 73 18.59 -2.48 7.23
N LYS A 74 19.69 -2.05 6.60
CA LYS A 74 19.70 -1.23 5.36
C LYS A 74 18.94 -1.88 4.21
N TRP A 75 18.91 -3.21 4.16
CA TRP A 75 18.12 -3.95 3.18
C TRP A 75 16.63 -3.58 3.16
N ALA A 76 16.06 -3.12 4.29
CA ALA A 76 14.66 -2.72 4.38
C ALA A 76 14.37 -1.42 3.60
N GLU A 77 15.37 -0.58 3.37
CA GLU A 77 15.26 0.62 2.51
C GLU A 77 15.24 0.25 1.01
N HIS A 78 15.61 -0.98 0.68
CA HIS A 78 15.76 -1.49 -0.68
C HIS A 78 14.88 -2.69 -0.99
N ALA A 79 14.12 -3.21 -0.02
CA ALA A 79 13.11 -4.23 -0.23
C ALA A 79 11.78 -3.54 -0.58
N SER A 80 11.15 -3.96 -1.67
CA SER A 80 9.83 -3.42 -2.07
C SER A 80 8.66 -4.08 -1.33
N GLU A 81 7.72 -3.27 -0.91
CA GLU A 81 6.37 -3.65 -0.46
C GLU A 81 5.32 -2.87 -1.24
N VAL A 82 4.07 -3.35 -1.20
CA VAL A 82 2.92 -2.63 -1.75
C VAL A 82 2.17 -1.99 -0.58
N ASP A 83 2.06 -0.68 -0.62
CA ASP A 83 1.34 0.17 0.33
C ASP A 83 -0.02 0.55 -0.22
N HIS A 84 -0.99 0.72 0.68
CA HIS A 84 -2.27 1.36 0.38
C HIS A 84 -2.07 2.88 0.53
N ILE A 85 -2.23 3.63 -0.56
CA ILE A 85 -2.06 5.08 -0.57
C ILE A 85 -3.04 5.72 0.42
N ILE A 86 -4.33 5.41 0.29
CA ILE A 86 -5.34 5.68 1.32
C ILE A 86 -5.40 4.48 2.27
N PRO A 87 -5.09 4.65 3.57
CA PRO A 87 -5.10 3.58 4.54
C PRO A 87 -6.45 2.84 4.62
N LEU A 88 -6.40 1.52 4.74
CA LEU A 88 -7.60 0.68 4.87
C LEU A 88 -8.50 1.09 6.05
N LYS A 89 -7.87 1.46 7.18
CA LYS A 89 -8.59 1.94 8.36
C LYS A 89 -9.35 3.23 8.07
N GLU A 90 -8.73 4.15 7.31
CA GLU A 90 -9.34 5.42 6.93
C GLU A 90 -10.54 5.20 6.00
N LEU A 91 -10.41 4.34 4.98
CA LEU A 91 -11.53 3.97 4.11
C LEU A 91 -12.67 3.29 4.87
N HIS A 92 -12.35 2.42 5.83
CA HIS A 92 -13.34 1.80 6.71
C HIS A 92 -14.06 2.83 7.57
N ASP A 93 -13.32 3.71 8.26
CA ASP A 93 -13.90 4.69 9.16
C ASP A 93 -14.87 5.65 8.45
N ARG A 94 -14.55 6.06 7.20
CA ARG A 94 -15.40 6.91 6.37
C ARG A 94 -16.68 6.20 5.90
N ASN A 95 -16.63 4.89 5.67
CA ASN A 95 -17.69 4.14 4.99
C ASN A 95 -18.46 3.14 5.88
N LYS A 96 -18.04 2.87 7.12
CA LYS A 96 -18.68 1.89 8.01
C LYS A 96 -20.16 2.17 8.32
N ASN A 97 -20.65 3.37 8.02
CA ASN A 97 -22.05 3.76 8.17
C ASN A 97 -22.81 3.88 6.84
N ASN A 98 -22.16 3.60 5.71
CA ASN A 98 -22.81 3.56 4.41
C ASN A 98 -23.67 2.27 4.33
N ALA A 99 -24.98 2.45 4.16
CA ALA A 99 -25.94 1.35 4.10
C ALA A 99 -25.94 0.62 2.75
N PHE A 100 -25.36 1.22 1.71
CA PHE A 100 -25.35 0.70 0.34
C PHE A 100 -24.10 -0.11 0.01
N LEU A 101 -23.03 0.06 0.79
CA LEU A 101 -21.78 -0.70 0.65
C LEU A 101 -21.74 -1.85 1.65
N ASN A 102 -21.12 -2.95 1.25
CA ASN A 102 -20.75 -4.05 2.14
C ASN A 102 -19.23 -4.25 2.23
N ASP A 103 -18.80 -5.20 3.08
CA ASP A 103 -17.37 -5.48 3.29
C ASP A 103 -16.62 -5.90 2.00
N SER A 104 -17.30 -6.62 1.10
CA SER A 104 -16.73 -7.05 -0.18
C SER A 104 -16.51 -5.85 -1.11
N ASP A 105 -17.44 -4.91 -1.13
CA ASP A 105 -17.35 -3.69 -1.95
C ASP A 105 -16.17 -2.84 -1.49
N LEU A 106 -16.09 -2.58 -0.17
CA LEU A 106 -14.98 -1.83 0.40
C LEU A 106 -13.64 -2.52 0.13
N LYS A 107 -13.59 -3.85 0.23
CA LYS A 107 -12.39 -4.63 -0.13
C LYS A 107 -12.04 -4.45 -1.60
N GLU A 108 -12.99 -4.52 -2.52
CA GLU A 108 -12.74 -4.36 -3.94
C GLU A 108 -12.17 -2.96 -4.23
N ILE A 109 -12.87 -1.91 -3.78
CA ILE A 109 -12.50 -0.51 -3.96
C ILE A 109 -11.10 -0.24 -3.40
N ALA A 110 -10.84 -0.70 -2.17
CA ALA A 110 -9.58 -0.45 -1.48
C ALA A 110 -8.37 -1.13 -2.14
N ASN A 111 -8.57 -2.21 -2.90
CA ASN A 111 -7.50 -2.97 -3.56
C ASN A 111 -7.44 -2.74 -5.08
N LYS A 112 -7.96 -1.62 -5.58
CA LYS A 112 -7.75 -1.19 -6.96
C LYS A 112 -6.36 -0.57 -7.13
N ASP A 113 -5.77 -0.76 -8.32
CA ASP A 113 -4.45 -0.23 -8.68
C ASP A 113 -4.21 1.24 -8.28
N PRO A 114 -5.17 2.18 -8.44
CA PRO A 114 -4.97 3.59 -8.05
C PRO A 114 -4.74 3.79 -6.55
N ASN A 115 -5.17 2.86 -5.69
CA ASN A 115 -4.93 2.92 -4.26
C ASN A 115 -3.66 2.16 -3.82
N PHE A 116 -2.87 1.65 -4.77
CA PHE A 116 -1.61 0.97 -4.48
C PHE A 116 -0.40 1.78 -4.92
N ARG A 117 0.71 1.61 -4.18
CA ARG A 117 2.05 2.08 -4.56
C ARG A 117 3.09 1.03 -4.16
N VAL A 118 4.12 0.85 -4.98
CA VAL A 118 5.35 0.17 -4.55
C VAL A 118 6.27 1.15 -3.82
N ILE A 119 6.67 0.80 -2.61
CA ILE A 119 7.51 1.64 -1.74
C ILE A 119 8.53 0.78 -0.97
N SER A 120 9.55 1.38 -0.37
CA SER A 120 10.47 0.64 0.51
C SER A 120 9.77 0.11 1.77
N LYS A 121 10.14 -1.10 2.22
CA LYS A 121 9.67 -1.71 3.47
C LYS A 121 9.89 -0.78 4.67
N SER A 122 11.03 -0.10 4.72
CA SER A 122 11.34 0.84 5.81
C SER A 122 10.35 2.01 5.85
N LEU A 123 10.01 2.59 4.69
CA LEU A 123 9.08 3.70 4.62
C LEU A 123 7.63 3.24 4.87
N ASN A 124 7.24 2.07 4.34
CA ASN A 124 5.94 1.47 4.62
C ASN A 124 5.73 1.24 6.14
N ALA A 125 6.73 0.66 6.79
CA ALA A 125 6.71 0.43 8.24
C ALA A 125 6.68 1.73 9.05
N SER A 126 7.34 2.79 8.58
CA SER A 126 7.29 4.11 9.22
C SER A 126 5.94 4.79 9.02
N LYS A 127 5.34 4.69 7.83
CA LYS A 127 4.02 5.29 7.51
C LYS A 127 2.93 4.71 8.39
N GLN A 128 2.89 3.38 8.57
CA GLN A 128 1.81 2.69 9.30
C GLN A 128 0.43 3.10 8.74
N ASP A 129 -0.52 3.44 9.59
CA ASP A 129 -1.86 3.88 9.22
C ASP A 129 -1.96 5.40 8.98
N ARG A 130 -0.83 6.13 8.95
CA ARG A 130 -0.82 7.56 8.61
C ARG A 130 -1.12 7.78 7.14
N SER A 131 -1.79 8.89 6.84
CA SER A 131 -2.05 9.29 5.46
C SER A 131 -0.78 9.81 4.79
N ASP A 132 -0.75 9.74 3.45
CA ASP A 132 0.35 10.27 2.66
C ASP A 132 0.58 11.77 2.89
N LEU A 133 -0.48 12.54 3.17
CA LEU A 133 -0.37 13.97 3.50
C LEU A 133 0.35 14.17 4.84
N GLN A 134 -0.01 13.42 5.88
CA GLN A 134 0.68 13.47 7.16
C GLN A 134 2.17 13.12 7.01
N VAL A 135 2.48 12.10 6.22
CA VAL A 135 3.87 11.75 5.91
C VAL A 135 4.54 12.88 5.15
N ALA A 136 3.97 13.38 4.06
CA ALA A 136 4.58 14.40 3.20
C ALA A 136 4.89 15.71 3.94
N PHE A 137 4.02 16.15 4.84
CA PHE A 137 4.17 17.41 5.60
C PHE A 137 4.94 17.26 6.91
N SER A 138 5.31 16.03 7.31
CA SER A 138 6.15 15.82 8.48
C SER A 138 7.56 16.37 8.27
N LYS A 139 8.05 17.16 9.24
CA LYS A 139 9.42 17.71 9.24
C LYS A 139 10.50 16.63 9.44
N GLU A 140 10.13 15.49 10.01
CA GLU A 140 11.07 14.46 10.51
C GLU A 140 11.29 13.27 9.55
N ASN A 141 10.59 13.24 8.40
CA ASN A 141 10.57 12.07 7.52
C ASN A 141 11.84 11.85 6.67
N GLY A 142 12.76 12.82 6.62
CA GLY A 142 13.98 12.77 5.78
C GLY A 142 13.73 12.61 4.27
N LEU A 143 12.50 12.79 3.79
CA LEU A 143 12.14 12.61 2.39
C LEU A 143 12.53 13.83 1.54
N PRO A 144 13.07 13.62 0.32
CA PRO A 144 13.34 14.72 -0.60
C PRO A 144 12.05 15.41 -1.03
N LEU A 145 12.12 16.70 -1.39
CA LEU A 145 10.95 17.49 -1.82
C LEU A 145 10.18 16.81 -2.96
N VAL A 146 10.88 16.26 -3.94
CA VAL A 146 10.27 15.51 -5.05
C VAL A 146 9.53 14.25 -4.58
N GLY A 147 9.99 13.61 -3.51
CA GLY A 147 9.32 12.46 -2.91
C GLY A 147 8.04 12.85 -2.18
N ARG A 148 8.09 13.97 -1.44
CA ARG A 148 6.91 14.55 -0.78
C ARG A 148 5.84 14.96 -1.79
N ALA A 149 6.24 15.62 -2.87
CA ALA A 149 5.33 15.98 -3.97
C ALA A 149 4.68 14.75 -4.62
N GLU A 150 5.44 13.65 -4.79
CA GLU A 150 4.91 12.41 -5.34
C GLU A 150 3.88 11.75 -4.42
N LEU A 151 4.09 11.75 -3.09
CA LEU A 151 3.10 11.28 -2.11
C LEU A 151 1.78 12.05 -2.27
N VAL A 152 1.84 13.39 -2.27
CA VAL A 152 0.65 14.25 -2.41
C VAL A 152 -0.07 13.99 -3.73
N LYS A 153 0.67 13.93 -4.84
CA LYS A 153 0.12 13.69 -6.18
C LYS A 153 -0.60 12.35 -6.27
N GLN A 154 -0.01 11.29 -5.72
CA GLN A 154 -0.62 9.96 -5.73
C GLN A 154 -1.83 9.88 -4.79
N ASN A 155 -1.76 10.54 -3.62
CA ASN A 155 -2.89 10.63 -2.70
C ASN A 155 -4.12 11.25 -3.37
N ILE A 156 -3.96 12.38 -4.08
CA ILE A 156 -5.08 13.03 -4.79
C ILE A 156 -5.69 12.09 -5.84
N LYS A 157 -4.85 11.37 -6.61
CA LYS A 157 -5.34 10.41 -7.60
C LYS A 157 -6.10 9.25 -6.96
N ALA A 158 -5.59 8.73 -5.84
CA ALA A 158 -6.23 7.64 -5.11
C ALA A 158 -7.58 8.09 -4.52
N GLU A 159 -7.65 9.27 -3.90
CA GLU A 159 -8.89 9.86 -3.40
C GLU A 159 -9.95 10.00 -4.50
N VAL A 160 -9.59 10.55 -5.66
CA VAL A 160 -10.52 10.68 -6.79
C VAL A 160 -11.01 9.31 -7.25
N ALA A 161 -10.11 8.35 -7.46
CA ALA A 161 -10.47 7.02 -7.92
C ALA A 161 -11.36 6.26 -6.93
N VAL A 162 -11.06 6.33 -5.64
CA VAL A 162 -11.83 5.65 -4.59
C VAL A 162 -13.19 6.30 -4.39
N ASN A 163 -13.27 7.63 -4.35
CA ASN A 163 -14.53 8.33 -4.10
C ASN A 163 -15.52 8.21 -5.28
N MET A 164 -15.04 8.09 -6.53
CA MET A 164 -15.90 7.82 -7.68
C MET A 164 -16.59 6.44 -7.63
N GLU A 165 -16.03 5.49 -6.87
CA GLU A 165 -16.58 4.14 -6.73
C GLU A 165 -17.51 4.00 -5.51
N ILE A 166 -17.47 4.98 -4.61
CA ILE A 166 -18.29 5.05 -3.39
C ILE A 166 -19.55 5.90 -3.62
N ALA A 167 -19.46 6.91 -4.51
CA ALA A 167 -20.55 7.81 -4.88
C ALA A 167 -21.68 7.10 -5.63
#